data_AF-A0A382UH98-F1
#
_entry.id   AF-A0A382UH98-F1
#
_cell.length_a   1.000
_cell.length_b   1.000
_cell.length_c   1.000
_cell.angle_alpha   90.00
_cell.angle_beta   90.00
_cell.angle_gamma   90.00
#
_symmetry.space_group_name_H-M   'P 1'
#
loop_
_entity.id
_entity.type
_entity.pdbx_description
1 polymer ?
#
loop_
_entity_poly.entity_id
_entity_poly.type
_entity_poly.pdbx_seq_one_letter_code
_entity_poly.pdbx_strand_id
1 'polypeptide(L)'
;VSGSRPSNSQNIHLSRLGQMRSCSGRARTTGLANDTILSFLEPHGDLESAIETASEYHSDLKANFPDFLELDEAEQVTTVQAGFTNFYDVSTINPYVALAAAGPWIITVKGAVIYDCGGYGMLGLGHAPKAVLGAMNQPHVMANVMTANMSQL
;
A
#
# COMPACT_ATOMS: atom_id res chain seq x y z
N VAL A 1 4.58 -31.17 -5.74
CA VAL A 1 5.34 -30.17 -6.52
C VAL A 1 6.36 -29.58 -5.58
N SER A 2 7.65 -29.87 -5.78
CA SER A 2 8.73 -29.46 -4.89
C SER A 2 8.87 -27.94 -4.90
N GLY A 3 8.55 -27.27 -3.80
CA GLY A 3 8.80 -25.83 -3.65
C GLY A 3 10.30 -25.57 -3.72
N SER A 4 10.73 -24.87 -4.76
CA SER A 4 12.08 -24.30 -4.84
C SER A 4 12.29 -23.39 -3.63
N ARG A 5 13.47 -23.46 -3.00
CA ARG A 5 13.80 -22.55 -1.90
C ARG A 5 13.71 -21.09 -2.38
N PRO A 6 13.14 -20.18 -1.59
CA PRO A 6 13.02 -18.77 -1.98
C PRO A 6 14.40 -18.14 -2.19
N SER A 7 14.49 -17.24 -3.18
CA SER A 7 15.70 -16.49 -3.48
C SER A 7 16.06 -15.51 -2.35
N ASN A 8 17.30 -15.00 -2.32
CA ASN A 8 17.72 -14.07 -1.27
C ASN A 8 16.86 -12.79 -1.26
N SER A 9 16.45 -12.30 -2.44
CA SER A 9 15.55 -11.14 -2.57
C SER A 9 14.17 -11.41 -1.96
N GLN A 10 13.59 -12.57 -2.29
CA GLN A 10 12.31 -13.00 -1.73
C GLN A 10 12.32 -13.08 -0.19
N ASN A 11 13.42 -13.57 0.39
CA ASN A 11 13.58 -13.63 1.84
C ASN A 11 13.65 -12.22 2.49
N ILE A 12 14.25 -11.23 1.81
CA ILE A 12 14.30 -9.84 2.29
C ILE A 12 12.88 -9.25 2.37
N HIS A 13 12.07 -9.42 1.32
CA HIS A 13 10.69 -8.91 1.31
C HIS A 13 9.81 -9.56 2.38
N LEU A 14 9.90 -10.89 2.57
CA LEU A 14 9.19 -11.58 3.66
C LEU A 14 9.66 -11.11 5.04
N SER A 15 10.96 -10.84 5.21
CA SER A 15 11.50 -10.32 6.47
C SER A 15 10.90 -8.95 6.80
N ARG A 16 10.79 -8.04 5.82
CA ARG A 16 10.16 -6.72 6.00
C ARG A 16 8.69 -6.82 6.38
N LEU A 17 7.93 -7.68 5.70
CA LEU A 17 6.55 -7.97 6.08
C LEU A 17 6.47 -8.55 7.49
N GLY A 18 7.39 -9.44 7.85
CA GLY A 18 7.52 -9.99 9.20
C GLY A 18 7.74 -8.91 10.27
N GLN A 19 8.56 -7.90 9.98
CA GLN A 19 8.79 -6.77 10.88
C GLN A 19 7.51 -5.97 11.11
N MET A 20 6.74 -5.65 10.06
CA MET A 20 5.46 -4.95 10.19
C MET A 20 4.45 -5.77 11.00
N ARG A 21 4.37 -7.09 10.72
CA ARG A 21 3.49 -8.04 11.42
C ARG A 21 3.87 -8.29 12.88
N SER A 22 5.10 -7.94 13.28
CA SER A 22 5.60 -8.13 14.64
C SER A 22 5.21 -7.01 15.61
N CYS A 23 4.62 -5.93 15.10
CA CYS A 23 4.10 -4.85 15.95
C CYS A 23 3.00 -5.38 16.87
N SER A 24 2.91 -4.80 18.06
CA SER A 24 1.84 -5.07 19.03
C SER A 24 0.46 -4.69 18.46
N GLY A 25 -0.60 -5.06 19.18
CA GLY A 25 -1.97 -4.84 18.73
C GLY A 25 -2.46 -5.91 17.75
N ARG A 26 -3.73 -6.23 17.86
CA ARG A 26 -4.38 -7.31 17.09
C ARG A 26 -4.62 -6.88 15.65
N ALA A 27 -4.04 -7.62 14.71
CA ALA A 27 -4.44 -7.58 13.32
C ALA A 27 -5.79 -8.29 13.13
N ARG A 28 -6.71 -7.67 12.39
CA ARG A 28 -8.01 -8.25 12.02
C ARG A 28 -7.99 -8.75 10.57
N THR A 29 -7.22 -8.10 9.73
CA THR A 29 -7.12 -8.35 8.29
C THR A 29 -6.16 -9.50 8.02
N THR A 30 -6.69 -10.59 7.47
CA THR A 30 -5.89 -11.71 6.98
C THR A 30 -5.51 -11.45 5.53
N GLY A 31 -4.24 -11.17 5.28
CA GLY A 31 -3.69 -11.03 3.91
C GLY A 31 -3.35 -12.37 3.26
N LEU A 32 -2.71 -12.30 2.10
CA LEU A 32 -2.20 -13.46 1.38
C LEU A 32 -1.15 -14.23 2.20
N ALA A 33 -1.14 -15.56 2.04
CA ALA A 33 -0.15 -16.43 2.67
C ALA A 33 1.24 -16.21 2.07
N ASN A 34 2.30 -16.47 2.86
CA ASN A 34 3.68 -16.27 2.42
C ASN A 34 4.01 -17.05 1.14
N ASP A 35 3.54 -18.29 0.99
CA ASP A 35 3.78 -19.08 -0.23
C ASP A 35 3.15 -18.43 -1.47
N THR A 36 1.96 -17.83 -1.33
CA THR A 36 1.33 -17.04 -2.40
C THR A 36 2.14 -15.79 -2.69
N ILE A 37 2.54 -15.03 -1.66
CA ILE A 37 3.37 -13.83 -1.82
C ILE A 37 4.66 -14.16 -2.59
N LEU A 38 5.37 -15.23 -2.20
CA LEU A 38 6.58 -15.70 -2.84
C LEU A 38 6.37 -15.97 -4.34
N SER A 39 5.25 -16.58 -4.72
CA SER A 39 4.93 -16.86 -6.13
C SER A 39 4.76 -15.62 -7.00
N PHE A 40 4.49 -14.45 -6.41
CA PHE A 40 4.27 -13.18 -7.12
C PHE A 40 5.46 -12.19 -7.06
N LEU A 41 6.51 -12.48 -6.28
CA LEU A 41 7.67 -11.58 -6.17
C LEU A 41 8.53 -11.55 -7.44
N GLU A 42 8.60 -12.62 -8.23
CA GLU A 42 9.57 -12.72 -9.33
C GLU A 42 9.11 -12.32 -10.76
N PRO A 43 7.81 -12.19 -11.13
CA PRO A 43 7.50 -11.73 -12.49
C PRO A 43 7.21 -10.22 -12.64
N HIS A 44 6.78 -9.50 -11.59
CA HIS A 44 6.05 -8.23 -11.81
C HIS A 44 6.60 -6.97 -11.12
N GLY A 45 7.56 -7.03 -10.19
CA GLY A 45 8.22 -5.86 -9.59
C GLY A 45 7.34 -4.89 -8.78
N ASP A 46 6.03 -4.86 -9.00
CA ASP A 46 5.06 -4.02 -8.30
C ASP A 46 4.89 -4.47 -6.85
N LEU A 47 4.79 -5.78 -6.61
CA LEU A 47 4.69 -6.31 -5.24
C LEU A 47 5.96 -5.99 -4.44
N GLU A 48 7.14 -6.15 -5.06
CA GLU A 48 8.41 -5.75 -4.46
C GLU A 48 8.38 -4.25 -4.13
N SER A 49 8.04 -3.40 -5.10
CA SER A 49 7.96 -1.95 -4.94
C SER A 49 7.00 -1.55 -3.80
N ALA A 50 5.84 -2.21 -3.69
CA ALA A 50 4.86 -1.97 -2.64
C ALA A 50 5.41 -2.34 -1.26
N ILE A 51 6.09 -3.48 -1.13
CA ILE A 51 6.70 -3.94 0.14
C ILE A 51 7.85 -3.04 0.57
N GLU A 52 8.70 -2.63 -0.39
CA GLU A 52 9.83 -1.72 -0.14
C GLU A 52 9.32 -0.38 0.38
N THR A 53 8.37 0.24 -0.34
CA THR A 53 7.76 1.52 0.06
C THR A 53 7.05 1.40 1.41
N ALA A 54 6.31 0.31 1.64
CA ALA A 54 5.66 0.07 2.93
C ALA A 54 6.67 -0.04 4.07
N SER A 55 7.82 -0.68 3.83
CA SER A 55 8.88 -0.80 4.83
C SER A 55 9.45 0.56 5.22
N GLU A 56 9.66 1.46 4.25
CA GLU A 56 10.13 2.83 4.50
C GLU A 56 9.12 3.62 5.31
N TYR A 57 7.86 3.64 4.88
CA TYR A 57 6.79 4.34 5.61
C TYR A 57 6.53 3.75 7.00
N HIS A 58 6.66 2.43 7.16
CA HIS A 58 6.53 1.80 8.47
C HIS A 58 7.67 2.23 9.42
N SER A 59 8.90 2.35 8.91
CA SER A 59 10.03 2.87 9.68
C SER A 59 9.78 4.32 10.12
N ASP A 60 9.24 5.16 9.22
CA ASP A 60 8.87 6.55 9.54
C ASP A 60 7.73 6.62 10.57
N LEU A 61 6.71 5.77 10.44
CA LEU A 61 5.64 5.66 11.44
C LEU A 61 6.18 5.23 12.80
N LYS A 62 7.11 4.28 12.84
CA LYS A 62 7.72 3.84 14.09
C LYS A 62 8.53 4.94 14.77
N ALA A 63 9.16 5.82 13.99
CA ALA A 63 9.93 6.94 14.51
C ALA A 63 9.03 8.08 15.04
N ASN A 64 7.93 8.37 14.35
CA ASN A 64 7.12 9.57 14.61
C ASN A 64 5.82 9.30 15.39
N PHE A 65 5.27 8.08 15.28
CA PHE A 65 3.98 7.69 15.86
C PHE A 65 4.04 6.25 16.44
N PRO A 66 4.96 5.95 17.37
CA PRO A 66 5.10 4.60 17.92
C PRO A 66 3.81 4.11 18.59
N ASP A 67 3.15 4.96 19.38
CA ASP A 67 1.90 4.63 20.09
C ASP A 67 0.79 4.19 19.12
N PHE A 68 0.75 4.77 17.92
CA PHE A 68 -0.23 4.39 16.89
C PHE A 68 0.00 2.97 16.37
N LEU A 69 1.26 2.53 16.26
CA LEU A 69 1.57 1.17 15.80
C LEU A 69 1.17 0.10 16.82
N GLU A 70 1.08 0.46 18.11
CA GLU A 70 0.69 -0.46 19.18
C GLU A 70 -0.81 -0.72 19.26
N LEU A 71 -1.63 0.16 18.67
CA LEU A 71 -3.08 0.03 18.62
C LEU A 71 -3.52 -1.23 17.87
N ASP A 72 -4.68 -1.76 18.24
CA ASP A 72 -5.38 -2.76 17.44
C ASP A 72 -5.74 -2.18 16.06
N GLU A 73 -5.78 -3.02 15.01
CA GLU A 73 -6.02 -2.53 13.65
C GLU A 73 -7.36 -1.78 13.50
N ALA A 74 -8.38 -2.19 14.26
CA ALA A 74 -9.68 -1.50 14.31
C ALA A 74 -9.58 -0.11 14.95
N GLU A 75 -8.74 0.03 15.98
CA GLU A 75 -8.48 1.31 16.64
C GLU A 75 -7.63 2.22 15.75
N GLN A 76 -6.68 1.66 14.98
CA GLN A 76 -5.91 2.39 13.97
C GLN A 76 -6.84 3.01 12.92
N VAL A 77 -7.79 2.23 12.38
CA VAL A 77 -8.78 2.74 11.42
C VAL A 77 -9.62 3.86 12.03
N THR A 78 -10.13 3.64 13.25
CA THR A 78 -10.95 4.64 13.95
C THR A 78 -10.17 5.93 14.22
N THR A 79 -8.90 5.81 14.62
CA THR A 79 -8.02 6.95 14.92
C THR A 79 -7.70 7.76 13.67
N VAL A 80 -7.32 7.11 12.56
CA VAL A 80 -7.00 7.80 11.30
C VAL A 80 -8.24 8.45 10.68
N GLN A 81 -9.42 7.85 10.87
CA GLN A 81 -10.68 8.39 10.37
C GLN A 81 -11.38 9.33 11.37
N ALA A 82 -10.74 9.65 12.50
CA ALA A 82 -11.32 10.57 13.48
C ALA A 82 -11.56 11.95 12.84
N GLY A 83 -12.81 12.41 12.89
CA GLY A 83 -13.23 13.68 12.30
C GLY A 83 -13.80 13.58 10.88
N PHE A 84 -13.77 12.42 10.24
CA PHE A 84 -14.47 12.19 8.98
C PHE A 84 -15.89 11.65 9.23
N THR A 85 -16.86 12.14 8.45
CA THR A 85 -18.21 11.54 8.40
C THR A 85 -18.25 10.53 7.27
N ASN A 86 -18.37 9.24 7.61
CA ASN A 86 -18.49 8.17 6.62
C ASN A 86 -19.98 7.87 6.35
N PHE A 87 -20.39 7.94 5.08
CA PHE A 87 -21.76 7.66 4.65
C PHE A 87 -22.00 6.20 4.26
N TYR A 88 -20.94 5.39 4.22
CA TYR A 88 -21.04 3.96 4.00
C TYR A 88 -21.39 3.23 5.30
N ASP A 89 -22.03 2.07 5.16
CA ASP A 89 -22.31 1.21 6.29
C ASP A 89 -20.99 0.72 6.92
N VAL A 90 -20.93 0.67 8.25
CA VAL A 90 -19.72 0.29 9.01
C VAL A 90 -19.22 -1.10 8.59
N SER A 91 -20.12 -2.00 8.18
CA SER A 91 -19.76 -3.34 7.70
C SER A 91 -19.07 -3.35 6.33
N THR A 92 -19.17 -2.27 5.56
CA THR A 92 -18.55 -2.12 4.24
C THR A 92 -17.21 -1.38 4.26
N ILE A 93 -16.80 -0.88 5.43
CA ILE A 93 -15.52 -0.20 5.60
C ILE A 93 -14.41 -1.26 5.65
N ASN A 94 -13.34 -1.03 4.88
CA ASN A 94 -12.16 -1.89 4.92
C ASN A 94 -11.55 -1.92 6.34
N PRO A 95 -11.26 -3.10 6.90
CA PRO A 95 -10.85 -3.25 8.30
C PRO A 95 -9.37 -2.96 8.55
N TYR A 96 -8.69 -2.23 7.66
CA TYR A 96 -7.25 -1.97 7.71
C TYR A 96 -6.90 -0.54 7.31
N VAL A 97 -5.71 -0.10 7.72
CA VAL A 97 -5.08 1.12 7.21
C VAL A 97 -4.08 0.72 6.11
N ALA A 98 -4.31 1.19 4.89
CA ALA A 98 -3.37 1.01 3.78
C ALA A 98 -2.12 1.85 4.01
N LEU A 99 -0.94 1.24 3.86
CA LEU A 99 0.34 1.90 4.09
C LEU A 99 1.04 2.24 2.78
N ALA A 100 1.15 1.29 1.86
CA ALA A 100 1.67 1.53 0.52
C ALA A 100 0.96 0.64 -0.51
N ALA A 101 1.07 1.02 -1.77
CA ALA A 101 0.47 0.26 -2.87
C ALA A 101 1.24 0.47 -4.18
N ALA A 102 1.29 -0.57 -5.01
CA ALA A 102 1.80 -0.51 -6.38
C ALA A 102 1.15 -1.60 -7.24
N GLY A 103 0.77 -1.25 -8.48
CA GLY A 103 0.05 -2.17 -9.35
C GLY A 103 -1.25 -2.65 -8.67
N PRO A 104 -1.53 -3.96 -8.60
CA PRO A 104 -2.71 -4.48 -7.92
C PRO A 104 -2.47 -4.81 -6.43
N TRP A 105 -1.39 -4.31 -5.82
CA TRP A 105 -1.00 -4.71 -4.46
C TRP A 105 -1.17 -3.58 -3.46
N ILE A 106 -1.78 -3.89 -2.31
CA ILE A 106 -1.80 -3.04 -1.11
C ILE A 106 -1.04 -3.76 0.01
N ILE A 107 -0.22 -3.02 0.73
CA ILE A 107 0.40 -3.43 1.99
C ILE A 107 -0.23 -2.61 3.12
N THR A 108 -0.74 -3.28 4.16
CA THR A 108 -1.35 -2.61 5.32
C THR A 108 -0.30 -2.22 6.36
N VAL A 109 -0.66 -1.34 7.29
CA VAL A 109 0.19 -0.99 8.45
C VAL A 109 0.62 -2.22 9.25
N LYS A 110 -0.26 -3.23 9.40
CA LYS A 110 0.04 -4.51 10.08
C LYS A 110 0.72 -5.55 9.17
N GLY A 111 1.17 -5.16 7.97
CA GLY A 111 1.92 -6.02 7.06
C GLY A 111 1.10 -7.10 6.35
N ALA A 112 -0.22 -6.95 6.27
CA ALA A 112 -1.04 -7.79 5.41
C ALA A 112 -0.82 -7.39 3.94
N VAL A 113 -0.72 -8.39 3.06
CA VAL A 113 -0.65 -8.18 1.60
C VAL A 113 -2.01 -8.46 1.01
N ILE A 114 -2.56 -7.51 0.27
CA ILE A 114 -3.90 -7.56 -0.31
C ILE A 114 -3.77 -7.40 -1.83
N TYR A 115 -4.48 -8.26 -2.56
CA TYR A 115 -4.69 -8.10 -3.99
C TYR A 115 -5.94 -7.23 -4.20
N ASP A 116 -5.76 -6.02 -4.73
CA ASP A 116 -6.82 -5.06 -4.97
C ASP A 116 -7.20 -5.00 -6.45
N CYS A 117 -8.36 -5.57 -6.76
CA CYS A 117 -9.00 -5.50 -8.06
C CYS A 117 -10.34 -4.73 -8.01
N GLY A 118 -10.61 -4.01 -6.92
CA GLY A 118 -11.93 -3.49 -6.56
C GLY A 118 -12.23 -2.06 -7.00
N GLY A 119 -11.35 -1.40 -7.76
CA GLY A 119 -11.42 0.05 -7.99
C GLY A 119 -12.58 0.59 -8.83
N TYR A 120 -13.59 -0.20 -9.22
CA TYR A 120 -14.71 0.24 -10.10
C TYR A 120 -14.25 0.98 -11.37
N GLY A 121 -13.08 0.60 -11.91
CA GLY A 121 -12.44 1.28 -13.06
C GLY A 121 -11.47 2.42 -12.72
N MET A 122 -11.42 2.89 -11.46
CA MET A 122 -10.49 3.93 -11.00
C MET A 122 -9.01 3.50 -11.05
N LEU A 123 -8.75 2.20 -10.94
CA LEU A 123 -7.41 1.61 -10.93
C LEU A 123 -7.05 0.96 -12.27
N GLY A 124 -7.45 1.56 -13.40
CA GLY A 124 -7.20 1.00 -14.73
C GLY A 124 -5.72 0.76 -15.07
N LEU A 125 -4.80 1.47 -14.40
CA LEU A 125 -3.34 1.29 -14.49
C LEU A 125 -2.72 0.76 -13.19
N GLY A 126 -3.54 0.34 -12.23
CA GLY A 126 -3.13 -0.02 -10.88
C GLY A 126 -2.77 1.18 -10.00
N HIS A 127 -2.32 0.88 -8.77
CA HIS A 127 -1.79 1.84 -7.82
C HIS A 127 -0.43 2.38 -8.29
N ALA A 128 -0.21 3.68 -8.09
CA ALA A 128 1.06 4.37 -8.36
C ALA A 128 1.69 4.09 -9.76
N PRO A 129 0.96 4.24 -10.88
CA PRO A 129 1.50 3.93 -12.20
C PRO A 129 2.66 4.87 -12.56
N LYS A 130 3.86 4.29 -12.72
CA LYS A 130 5.14 5.03 -12.90
C LYS A 130 5.10 6.04 -14.05
N ALA A 131 4.46 5.70 -15.16
CA ALA A 131 4.33 6.61 -16.31
C ALA A 131 3.49 7.86 -15.99
N VAL A 132 2.40 7.70 -15.24
CA VAL A 132 1.53 8.82 -14.85
C VAL A 132 2.21 9.69 -13.80
N LEU A 133 2.83 9.07 -12.77
CA LEU A 133 3.59 9.80 -11.77
C LEU A 133 4.76 10.58 -12.40
N GLY A 134 5.48 9.94 -13.34
CA GLY A 134 6.55 10.58 -14.10
C GLY A 134 6.06 11.76 -14.93
N ALA A 135 4.87 11.66 -15.52
CA ALA A 135 4.23 12.75 -16.26
C ALA A 135 3.79 13.89 -15.33
N MET A 136 3.14 13.59 -14.20
CA MET A 136 2.64 14.59 -13.24
C MET A 136 3.76 15.37 -12.52
N ASN A 137 4.93 14.77 -12.36
CA ASN A 137 6.08 15.38 -11.67
C ASN A 137 6.98 16.21 -12.61
N GLN A 138 6.56 16.44 -13.86
CA GLN A 138 7.28 17.33 -14.78
C GLN A 138 7.10 18.80 -14.37
N PRO A 139 8.02 19.71 -14.75
CA PRO A 139 7.88 21.16 -14.49
C PRO A 139 6.77 21.77 -15.36
N HIS A 140 5.52 21.50 -14.99
CA HIS A 140 4.34 21.99 -15.70
C HIS A 140 4.21 23.50 -15.57
N VAL A 141 4.00 24.18 -16.69
CA VAL A 141 3.68 25.61 -16.71
C VAL A 141 2.29 25.81 -16.11
N MET A 142 2.22 26.51 -14.98
CA MET A 142 0.95 26.93 -14.38
C MET A 142 0.36 28.10 -15.17
N ALA A 143 -0.55 27.78 -16.09
CA ALA A 143 -1.26 28.75 -16.91
C ALA A 143 -2.77 28.62 -16.68
N ASN A 144 -3.45 29.76 -16.52
CA ASN A 144 -4.91 29.82 -16.57
C ASN A 144 -5.37 30.22 -17.97
N VAL A 145 -6.68 30.42 -18.18
CA VAL A 145 -7.25 30.74 -19.50
C VAL A 145 -6.72 32.03 -20.12
N MET A 146 -6.16 32.95 -19.33
CA MET A 146 -5.60 34.21 -19.83
C MET A 146 -4.18 34.04 -20.40
N THR A 147 -3.53 32.90 -20.16
CA THR A 147 -2.20 32.55 -20.66
C THR A 147 -2.30 31.32 -21.55
N ALA A 148 -2.15 31.50 -22.87
CA ALA A 148 -2.19 30.39 -23.81
C ALA A 148 -1.12 29.33 -23.48
N ASN A 149 -1.49 28.05 -23.58
CA ASN A 149 -0.61 26.92 -23.28
C ASN A 149 -0.75 25.85 -24.37
N MET A 150 0.36 25.24 -24.77
CA MET A 150 0.37 24.15 -25.76
C MET A 150 -0.50 22.95 -25.36
N SER A 151 -0.74 22.72 -24.07
CA SER A 151 -1.62 21.65 -23.58
C SER A 151 -3.11 21.87 -23.88
N GLN A 152 -3.47 23.04 -24.41
CA GLN A 152 -4.84 23.36 -24.85
C GLN A 152 -5.13 22.88 -26.28
N LEU A 153 -4.09 22.47 -27.02
CA LEU A 153 -4.20 21.78 -28.32
C LEU A 153 -4.29 20.27 -28.09
#